data_AF-A0A139AC27-F1
#
_entry.id   AF-A0A139AC27-F1
#
_cell.length_a   1.000
_cell.length_b   1.000
_cell.length_c   1.000
_cell.angle_alpha   90.00
_cell.angle_beta   90.00
_cell.angle_gamma   90.00
#
_symmetry.space_group_name_H-M   'P 1'
#
loop_
_entity.id
_entity.type
_entity.pdbx_description
1 polymer ?
#
loop_
_entity_poly.entity_id
_entity_poly.type
_entity_poly.pdbx_seq_one_letter_code
_entity_poly.pdbx_strand_id
1 'polypeptide(L)'
;MVTMWAENEARNWQRLARGGVKCPGRVSVRGNVVVMELVGVGESPVPRLKDAPLTPREYRTCYMDLLKTVWKMYNRCALMHADLSEYNILYHDAHPYTIDVSQSAAPDHSHAWNF
;
A
#
# COMPACT_ATOMS: atom_id res chain seq x y z
N MET A 1 -6.87 8.94 20.27
CA MET A 1 -5.84 9.38 19.31
C MET A 1 -5.38 8.20 18.44
N VAL A 2 -4.86 7.12 19.02
CA VAL A 2 -4.39 5.93 18.27
C VAL A 2 -5.51 5.16 17.55
N THR A 3 -6.70 5.07 18.15
CA THR A 3 -7.87 4.41 17.54
C THR A 3 -8.30 5.05 16.21
N MET A 4 -8.22 6.38 16.10
CA MET A 4 -8.53 7.09 14.86
C MET A 4 -7.55 6.76 13.73
N TRP A 5 -6.29 6.46 14.06
CA TRP A 5 -5.28 6.07 13.07
C TRP A 5 -5.58 4.68 12.51
N ALA A 6 -5.90 3.71 13.38
CA ALA A 6 -6.31 2.38 12.96
C ALA A 6 -7.59 2.41 12.09
N GLU A 7 -8.56 3.25 12.44
CA GLU A 7 -9.76 3.45 11.62
C GLU A 7 -9.44 4.12 10.27
N ASN A 8 -8.51 5.08 10.24
CA ASN A 8 -8.09 5.75 9.01
C ASN A 8 -7.37 4.79 8.06
N GLU A 9 -6.39 4.03 8.58
CA GLU A 9 -5.67 3.02 7.82
C GLU A 9 -6.63 1.98 7.22
N ALA A 10 -7.55 1.46 8.03
CA ALA A 10 -8.56 0.51 7.59
C ALA A 10 -9.52 1.05 6.53
N ARG A 11 -9.81 2.36 6.55
CA ARG A 11 -10.60 3.06 5.53
C ARG A 11 -9.81 3.20 4.24
N ASN A 12 -8.53 3.58 4.34
CA ASN A 12 -7.65 3.73 3.19
C ASN A 12 -7.43 2.38 2.48
N TRP A 13 -7.28 1.28 3.21
CA TRP A 13 -7.25 -0.07 2.63
C TRP A 13 -8.49 -0.42 1.82
N GLN A 14 -9.69 -0.08 2.30
CA GLN A 14 -10.91 -0.31 1.51
C GLN A 14 -10.89 0.47 0.20
N ARG A 15 -10.32 1.69 0.19
CA ARG A 15 -10.22 2.51 -1.01
C ARG A 15 -9.23 1.90 -2.00
N LEU A 16 -8.06 1.45 -1.52
CA LEU A 16 -7.07 0.74 -2.34
C LEU A 16 -7.66 -0.51 -3.00
N ALA A 17 -8.30 -1.37 -2.21
CA ALA A 17 -8.92 -2.59 -2.70
C ALA A 17 -9.98 -2.31 -3.77
N ARG A 18 -10.86 -1.33 -3.54
CA ARG A 18 -11.88 -0.90 -4.53
C ARG A 18 -11.27 -0.29 -5.79
N GLY A 19 -10.15 0.41 -5.67
CA GLY A 19 -9.43 1.00 -6.80
C GLY A 19 -8.57 0.00 -7.59
N GLY A 20 -8.51 -1.25 -7.16
CA GLY A 20 -7.71 -2.30 -7.80
C GLY A 20 -6.20 -2.11 -7.58
N VAL A 21 -5.82 -1.50 -6.47
CA VAL A 21 -4.43 -1.47 -5.97
C VAL A 21 -4.21 -2.74 -5.15
N LYS A 22 -3.09 -3.43 -5.39
CA LYS A 22 -2.70 -4.59 -4.58
C LYS A 22 -2.25 -4.09 -3.21
N CYS A 23 -2.97 -4.50 -2.18
CA CYS A 23 -2.68 -4.27 -0.77
C CYS A 23 -3.16 -5.52 0.01
N PRO A 24 -2.75 -5.73 1.26
CA PRO A 24 -3.27 -6.85 2.04
C PRO A 24 -4.78 -6.69 2.26
N GLY A 25 -5.52 -7.79 2.22
CA GLY A 25 -6.96 -7.76 2.51
C GLY A 25 -7.22 -7.44 3.97
N ARG A 26 -8.22 -6.60 4.23
CA ARG A 26 -8.63 -6.26 5.60
C ARG A 26 -9.53 -7.35 6.16
N VAL A 27 -9.23 -7.84 7.37
CA VAL A 27 -10.05 -8.82 8.08
C VAL A 27 -10.94 -8.15 9.13
N SER A 28 -10.35 -7.40 10.06
CA SER A 28 -11.10 -6.76 11.16
C SER A 28 -10.36 -5.57 11.76
N VAL A 29 -11.09 -4.68 12.44
CA VAL A 29 -10.54 -3.55 13.19
C VAL A 29 -11.29 -3.46 14.51
N ARG A 30 -10.55 -3.39 15.62
CA ARG A 30 -11.13 -3.23 16.96
C ARG A 30 -10.25 -2.31 17.80
N GLY A 31 -10.77 -1.13 18.12
CA GLY A 31 -9.99 -0.11 18.83
C GLY A 31 -8.78 0.31 18.00
N ASN A 32 -7.57 0.07 18.51
CA ASN A 32 -6.31 0.36 17.84
C ASN A 32 -5.66 -0.88 17.19
N VAL A 33 -6.37 -2.00 17.09
CA VAL A 33 -5.87 -3.24 16.50
C VAL A 33 -6.49 -3.43 15.12
N VAL A 34 -5.64 -3.58 14.11
CA VAL A 34 -6.01 -3.94 12.73
C VAL A 34 -5.56 -5.36 12.46
N VAL A 35 -6.47 -6.19 11.94
CA VAL A 35 -6.20 -7.56 11.50
C VAL A 35 -6.33 -7.61 9.99
N MET A 36 -5.34 -8.23 9.35
CA MET A 36 -5.15 -8.24 7.91
C MET A 36 -4.62 -9.56 7.40
N GLU A 37 -4.75 -9.77 6.10
CA GLU A 37 -4.10 -10.88 5.40
C GLU A 37 -2.57 -10.73 5.47
N LEU A 38 -1.91 -11.86 5.68
CA LEU A 38 -0.46 -11.96 5.50
C LEU A 38 -0.17 -12.00 3.99
N VAL A 39 0.58 -11.04 3.48
CA VAL A 39 1.17 -11.15 2.14
C VAL A 39 2.41 -12.03 2.26
N GLY A 40 2.32 -13.27 1.79
CA GLY A 40 3.33 -14.27 2.07
C GLY A 40 3.02 -15.65 1.49
N VAL A 41 3.90 -16.59 1.79
CA VAL A 41 3.75 -18.02 1.44
C VAL A 41 3.68 -18.81 2.74
N GLY A 42 2.53 -19.45 2.99
CA GLY A 42 2.26 -20.10 4.28
C GLY A 42 2.25 -19.07 5.41
N GLU A 43 3.13 -19.26 6.39
CA GLU A 43 3.30 -18.34 7.54
C GLU A 43 4.44 -17.32 7.34
N SER A 44 5.13 -17.37 6.19
CA SER A 44 6.31 -16.53 5.94
C SER A 44 5.93 -15.26 5.17
N PRO A 45 6.23 -14.05 5.69
CA PRO A 45 5.98 -12.81 4.97
C PRO A 45 6.91 -12.70 3.75
N VAL A 46 6.43 -12.03 2.70
CA VAL A 46 7.30 -11.66 1.57
C VAL A 46 8.25 -10.52 1.93
N PRO A 47 9.40 -10.41 1.24
CA PRO A 47 10.32 -9.30 1.47
C PRO A 47 9.71 -7.96 1.05
N ARG A 48 10.22 -6.89 1.67
CA ARG A 48 10.04 -5.53 1.16
C ARG A 48 10.79 -5.38 -0.15
N LEU A 49 10.37 -4.44 -0.98
CA LEU A 49 11.01 -4.19 -2.28
C LEU A 49 12.51 -3.85 -2.12
N LYS A 50 12.88 -3.17 -1.03
CA LYS A 50 14.29 -2.92 -0.67
C LYS A 50 15.17 -4.17 -0.66
N ASP A 51 14.63 -5.26 -0.12
CA ASP A 51 15.35 -6.51 0.14
C ASP A 51 14.99 -7.60 -0.89
N ALA A 52 14.12 -7.28 -1.85
CA ALA A 52 13.63 -8.22 -2.84
C ALA A 52 14.69 -8.47 -3.94
N PRO A 53 15.00 -9.74 -4.26
CA PRO A 53 16.05 -10.08 -5.20
C PRO A 53 15.57 -9.99 -6.66
N LEU A 54 15.32 -8.78 -7.14
CA LEU A 54 14.84 -8.56 -8.52
C LEU A 54 15.98 -8.68 -9.53
N THR A 55 15.69 -9.32 -10.66
CA THR A 55 16.53 -9.27 -11.86
C THR A 55 16.35 -7.95 -12.62
N PRO A 56 17.30 -7.53 -13.49
CA PRO A 56 17.16 -6.33 -14.31
C PRO A 56 15.87 -6.23 -15.12
N ARG A 57 15.35 -7.37 -15.60
CA ARG A 57 14.07 -7.43 -16.32
C ARG A 57 12.88 -7.18 -15.40
N GLU A 58 12.90 -7.75 -14.20
CA GLU A 58 11.83 -7.57 -13.21
C GLU A 58 11.78 -6.15 -12.67
N TYR A 59 12.93 -5.47 -12.51
CA TYR A 59 12.95 -4.05 -12.13
C TYR A 59 12.12 -3.18 -13.08
N ARG A 60 12.26 -3.40 -14.39
CA ARG A 60 11.50 -2.63 -15.39
C ARG A 60 9.99 -2.89 -15.28
N THR A 61 9.60 -4.15 -15.09
CA THR A 61 8.18 -4.52 -14.90
C THR A 61 7.64 -3.93 -13.60
N CYS A 62 8.37 -4.08 -12.50
CA CYS A 62 8.01 -3.56 -11.19
C CYS A 62 7.84 -2.04 -11.22
N TYR A 63 8.76 -1.32 -11.88
CA TYR A 63 8.66 0.13 -12.04
C TYR A 63 7.36 0.54 -12.75
N MET A 64 7.04 -0.13 -13.87
CA MET A 64 5.80 0.16 -14.60
C MET A 64 4.55 -0.15 -13.79
N ASP A 65 4.57 -1.22 -12.98
CA ASP A 65 3.46 -1.55 -12.10
C ASP A 65 3.32 -0.57 -10.94
N LEU A 66 4.42 -0.07 -10.38
CA LEU A 66 4.41 0.99 -9.38
C LEU A 66 3.81 2.29 -9.93
N LEU A 67 4.17 2.70 -11.15
CA LEU A 67 3.56 3.86 -11.80
C LEU A 67 2.04 3.70 -11.97
N LYS A 68 1.60 2.51 -12.40
CA LYS A 68 0.16 2.20 -12.49
C LYS A 68 -0.50 2.22 -11.10
N THR A 69 0.18 1.73 -10.08
CA THR A 69 -0.30 1.76 -8.69
C THR A 69 -0.49 3.20 -8.22
N VAL A 70 0.51 4.06 -8.36
CA VAL A 70 0.41 5.50 -8.01
C VAL A 70 -0.73 6.16 -8.78
N TRP A 71 -0.83 5.90 -10.09
CA TRP A 71 -1.92 6.43 -10.90
C TRP A 71 -3.30 5.97 -10.40
N LYS A 72 -3.46 4.68 -10.05
CA LYS A 72 -4.71 4.14 -9.50
C LYS A 72 -5.02 4.72 -8.12
N MET A 73 -4.02 4.88 -7.26
CA MET A 73 -4.18 5.51 -5.95
C MET A 73 -4.76 6.91 -6.11
N TYR A 74 -4.15 7.74 -6.97
CA TYR A 74 -4.62 9.11 -7.20
C TYR A 74 -6.00 9.14 -7.89
N ASN A 75 -6.14 8.48 -9.04
CA ASN A 75 -7.31 8.66 -9.92
C ASN A 75 -8.52 7.81 -9.54
N ARG A 76 -8.31 6.64 -8.91
CA ARG A 76 -9.41 5.70 -8.58
C ARG A 76 -9.67 5.62 -7.09
N CYS A 77 -8.64 5.76 -6.26
CA CYS A 77 -8.79 5.71 -4.81
C CYS A 77 -8.97 7.10 -4.20
N ALA A 78 -8.71 8.17 -4.96
CA ALA A 78 -8.61 9.56 -4.48
C ALA A 78 -7.63 9.69 -3.31
N LEU A 79 -6.49 9.00 -3.40
CA LEU A 79 -5.51 8.85 -2.31
C LEU A 79 -4.10 9.14 -2.82
N MET A 80 -3.33 9.89 -2.05
CA MET A 80 -1.88 9.99 -2.15
C MET A 80 -1.27 9.20 -0.99
N HIS A 81 -0.24 8.39 -1.27
CA HIS A 81 0.39 7.58 -0.23
C HIS A 81 1.01 8.42 0.89
N ALA A 82 1.64 9.53 0.51
CA ALA A 82 2.40 10.47 1.35
C ALA A 82 3.69 9.94 2.00
N ASP A 83 4.07 8.69 1.73
CA ASP A 83 5.31 8.06 2.23
C ASP A 83 5.67 6.82 1.37
N LEU A 84 5.51 6.93 0.06
CA LEU A 84 5.76 5.80 -0.84
C LEU A 84 7.26 5.63 -1.04
N SER A 85 7.80 4.50 -0.57
CA SER A 85 9.21 4.13 -0.72
C SER A 85 9.34 2.61 -0.86
N GLU A 86 10.55 2.13 -1.17
CA GLU A 86 10.88 0.70 -1.22
C GLU A 86 10.68 -0.03 0.12
N TYR A 87 10.51 0.71 1.22
CA TYR A 87 10.22 0.17 2.54
C TYR A 87 8.73 -0.14 2.75
N ASN A 88 7.84 0.62 2.09
CA ASN A 88 6.38 0.50 2.20
C ASN A 88 5.77 -0.25 1.01
N ILE A 89 6.61 -0.97 0.28
CA ILE A 89 6.22 -1.85 -0.82
C ILE A 89 6.70 -3.26 -0.49
N LEU A 90 5.79 -4.22 -0.57
CA LEU A 90 6.12 -5.65 -0.53
C LEU A 90 6.19 -6.18 -1.97
N TYR A 91 7.09 -7.11 -2.25
CA TYR A 91 7.20 -7.72 -3.58
C TYR A 91 6.84 -9.20 -3.53
N HIS A 92 5.74 -9.57 -4.19
CA HIS A 92 5.24 -10.94 -4.20
C HIS A 92 4.68 -11.32 -5.57
N ASP A 93 5.06 -12.50 -6.05
CA ASP A 93 4.58 -13.08 -7.32
C ASP A 93 4.69 -12.09 -8.48
N ALA A 94 5.87 -11.50 -8.65
CA ALA A 94 6.19 -10.48 -9.66
C ALA A 94 5.40 -9.15 -9.57
N HIS A 95 4.67 -8.89 -8.49
CA HIS A 95 3.88 -7.67 -8.33
C HIS A 95 4.20 -6.90 -7.04
N PRO A 96 4.17 -5.56 -7.08
CA PRO A 96 4.26 -4.74 -5.88
C PRO A 96 2.92 -4.69 -5.13
N TYR A 97 2.97 -4.80 -3.81
CA TYR A 97 1.86 -4.60 -2.88
C TYR A 97 2.15 -3.38 -2.01
N THR A 98 1.19 -2.47 -1.92
CA THR A 98 1.28 -1.26 -1.11
C THR A 98 0.82 -1.55 0.32
N ILE A 99 1.62 -1.14 1.30
CA ILE A 99 1.32 -1.22 2.73
C ILE A 99 1.52 0.15 3.40
N ASP A 100 1.18 0.26 4.68
CA ASP A 100 1.35 1.47 5.49
C ASP A 100 0.75 2.73 4.87
N VAL A 101 -0.58 2.79 4.87
CA VAL A 101 -1.35 3.94 4.34
C VAL A 101 -2.09 4.68 5.44
N SER A 102 -1.55 4.64 6.66
CA SER A 102 -2.13 5.33 7.80
C SER A 102 -2.03 6.86 7.65
N GLN A 103 -0.93 7.32 7.04
CA GLN A 103 -0.54 8.70 6.74
C GLN A 103 -1.03 9.20 5.37
N SER A 104 -1.71 8.34 4.60
CA SER A 104 -2.18 8.72 3.26
C SER A 104 -3.25 9.81 3.30
N ALA A 105 -3.13 10.76 2.38
CA ALA A 105 -3.96 11.95 2.30
C ALA A 105 -4.83 11.98 1.04
N ALA A 106 -5.92 12.74 1.07
CA ALA A 106 -6.70 13.03 -0.12
C ALA A 106 -5.99 14.09 -1.00
N PRO A 107 -6.12 14.03 -2.35
CA PRO A 107 -5.49 15.00 -3.26
C PRO A 107 -5.88 16.46 -3.06
N ASP A 108 -7.03 16.73 -2.45
CA ASP A 108 -7.55 18.05 -2.11
C ASP A 108 -7.02 18.60 -0.78
N HIS A 109 -6.20 17.83 -0.06
CA HIS A 109 -5.55 18.28 1.17
C HIS A 109 -4.60 19.46 0.88
N SER A 110 -4.57 20.45 1.78
CA SER A 110 -3.79 21.70 1.60
C SER A 110 -2.29 21.48 1.33
N HIS A 111 -1.75 20.36 1.80
CA HIS A 111 -0.35 19.95 1.62
C HIS A 111 -0.17 18.77 0.67
N ALA A 112 -1.21 18.32 -0.04
CA ALA A 112 -1.18 17.12 -0.88
C ALA A 112 0.01 17.09 -1.84
N TRP A 113 0.32 18.22 -2.47
CA TRP A 113 1.40 18.34 -3.48
C TRP A 113 2.80 18.48 -2.91
N ASN A 114 2.95 18.56 -1.58
CA ASN A 114 4.26 18.59 -0.91
C ASN A 114 4.73 17.18 -0.50
N PHE A 115 3.90 16.16 -0.74
CA PHE A 115 4.18 14.77 -0.44
C PHE A 115 4.52 13.95 -1.69
#